data_AF-A0A6M0RKT8-F1
#
_entry.id   AF-A0A6M0RKT8-F1
#
_cell.length_a   1.000
_cell.length_b   1.000
_cell.length_c   1.000
_cell.angle_alpha   90.00
_cell.angle_beta   90.00
_cell.angle_gamma   90.00
#
_symmetry.space_group_name_H-M   'P 1'
#
loop_
_entity.id
_entity.type
_entity.pdbx_description
1 polymer ?
#
loop_
_entity_poly.entity_id
_entity_poly.type
_entity_poly.pdbx_seq_one_letter_code
_entity_poly.pdbx_strand_id
1 'polypeptide(L)'
;MDRQITPRELWYLWLAYVEYKTPYVAPSTVVRDYAKFEKRILKMMKEKPEINDARDVRAWLLDNFSLETARRTIQQFNAACKFAVAMGDLPVNPFDGLTRYWGKRRRITEDNYTAFTPQERAAIIDAFERDHPFYAFWVKFLFLSGCRPEEASALKWGDVASDFSEILINKALPVDTRIEQPTKTYRSTRFPCNAQMKRLLEELWKRNYREDITPETVSTHWLIPSVKGGPFDYKNFQTRYWRPTVEQLVRDRKVAFYFSEYHARHTFITELVKKGMDEQDISYLCRTSVAMIQRCYASQSRIVSVPEF
;
A
#
# COMPACT_ATOMS: atom_id res chain seq x y z
N MET A 1 7.33 -32.00 -20.94
CA MET A 1 7.28 -31.73 -19.49
C MET A 1 6.01 -32.33 -18.97
N ASP A 2 6.12 -33.13 -17.93
CA ASP A 2 4.95 -33.54 -17.16
C ASP A 2 4.33 -32.31 -16.49
N ARG A 3 3.02 -32.15 -16.66
CA ARG A 3 2.22 -31.04 -16.11
C ARG A 3 1.01 -31.55 -15.33
N GLN A 4 1.01 -32.84 -15.00
CA GLN A 4 -0.10 -33.44 -14.28
C GLN A 4 -0.21 -32.83 -12.89
N ILE A 5 -1.41 -32.34 -12.57
CA ILE A 5 -1.78 -31.90 -11.22
C ILE A 5 -3.29 -31.78 -11.11
N THR A 6 -3.85 -32.44 -10.12
CA THR A 6 -5.27 -32.29 -9.78
C THR A 6 -5.48 -31.09 -8.85
N PRO A 7 -6.69 -30.47 -8.83
CA PRO A 7 -7.04 -29.46 -7.85
C PRO A 7 -6.80 -29.89 -6.39
N ARG A 8 -7.03 -31.17 -6.08
CA ARG A 8 -6.85 -31.73 -4.73
C ARG A 8 -5.37 -31.81 -4.34
N GLU A 9 -4.51 -32.33 -5.21
CA GLU A 9 -3.07 -32.34 -4.97
C GLU A 9 -2.54 -30.91 -4.83
N LEU A 10 -2.94 -30.00 -5.72
CA LEU A 10 -2.57 -28.59 -5.64
C LEU A 10 -2.95 -27.96 -4.30
N TRP A 11 -4.10 -28.31 -3.74
CA TRP A 11 -4.52 -27.82 -2.44
C TRP A 11 -3.62 -28.31 -1.32
N TYR A 12 -3.24 -29.60 -1.28
CA TYR A 12 -2.31 -30.12 -0.29
C TYR A 12 -0.93 -29.45 -0.38
N LEU A 13 -0.40 -29.31 -1.60
CA LEU A 13 0.88 -28.61 -1.83
C LEU A 13 0.80 -27.14 -1.41
N TRP A 14 -0.34 -26.50 -1.64
CA TRP A 14 -0.59 -25.13 -1.21
C TRP A 14 -0.61 -24.99 0.32
N LEU A 15 -1.28 -25.89 1.03
CA LEU A 15 -1.33 -25.88 2.49
C LEU A 15 0.08 -26.03 3.10
N ALA A 16 0.86 -27.01 2.62
CA ALA A 16 2.24 -27.21 3.07
C ALA A 16 3.11 -25.97 2.79
N TYR A 17 2.96 -25.36 1.62
CA TYR A 17 3.66 -24.13 1.28
C TYR A 17 3.27 -22.94 2.18
N VAL A 18 1.98 -22.80 2.50
CA VAL A 18 1.47 -21.76 3.41
C VAL A 18 2.02 -21.96 4.81
N GLU A 19 2.00 -23.19 5.35
CA GLU A 19 2.58 -23.52 6.66
C GLU A 19 4.05 -23.14 6.71
N TYR A 20 4.83 -23.58 5.71
CA TYR A 20 6.24 -23.22 5.59
C TYR A 20 6.46 -21.69 5.52
N LYS A 21 5.64 -20.95 4.75
CA LYS A 21 5.84 -19.51 4.56
C LYS A 21 5.35 -18.65 5.71
N THR A 22 4.41 -19.13 6.51
CA THR A 22 3.76 -18.37 7.59
C THR A 22 4.76 -17.64 8.51
N PRO A 23 5.82 -18.27 9.04
CA PRO A 23 6.78 -17.57 9.90
C PRO A 23 7.66 -16.53 9.19
N TYR A 24 7.70 -16.51 7.85
CA TYR A 24 8.59 -15.66 7.05
C TYR A 24 7.89 -14.50 6.34
N VAL A 25 6.56 -14.41 6.43
CA VAL A 25 5.79 -13.37 5.74
C VAL A 25 4.95 -12.57 6.74
N ALA A 26 4.56 -11.36 6.35
CA ALA A 26 3.72 -10.53 7.19
C ALA A 26 2.36 -11.22 7.46
N PRO A 27 1.80 -11.14 8.68
CA PRO A 27 0.55 -11.82 9.04
C PRO A 27 -0.61 -11.52 8.08
N SER A 28 -0.69 -10.26 7.61
CA SER A 28 -1.71 -9.87 6.64
C SER A 28 -1.58 -10.60 5.29
N THR A 29 -0.38 -11.00 4.89
CA THR A 29 -0.16 -11.78 3.66
C THR A 29 -0.83 -13.15 3.78
N VAL A 30 -0.71 -13.80 4.93
CA VAL A 30 -1.32 -15.12 5.19
C VAL A 30 -2.84 -15.01 5.21
N VAL A 31 -3.37 -14.15 6.08
CA VAL A 31 -4.82 -14.06 6.32
C VAL A 31 -5.57 -13.50 5.12
N ARG A 32 -4.97 -12.57 4.36
CA ARG A 32 -5.64 -11.89 3.25
C ARG A 32 -5.28 -12.47 1.89
N ASP A 33 -4.00 -12.58 1.58
CA ASP A 33 -3.56 -12.85 0.21
C ASP A 33 -3.48 -14.35 -0.04
N TYR A 34 -2.93 -15.13 0.88
CA TYR A 34 -2.91 -16.59 0.77
C TYR A 34 -4.31 -17.21 0.83
N ALA A 35 -5.17 -16.71 1.71
CA ALA A 35 -6.57 -17.13 1.76
C ALA A 35 -7.33 -16.92 0.42
N LYS A 36 -6.96 -15.91 -0.39
CA LYS A 36 -7.57 -15.72 -1.72
C LYS A 36 -7.15 -16.81 -2.70
N PHE A 37 -5.89 -17.24 -2.67
CA PHE A 37 -5.41 -18.32 -3.56
C PHE A 37 -6.03 -19.65 -3.16
N GLU A 38 -6.08 -19.93 -1.86
CA GLU A 38 -6.76 -21.13 -1.34
C GLU A 38 -8.24 -21.17 -1.75
N LYS A 39 -8.99 -20.08 -1.56
CA LYS A 39 -10.39 -19.99 -1.99
C LYS A 39 -10.58 -20.29 -3.48
N ARG A 40 -9.61 -19.92 -4.34
CA ARG A 40 -9.66 -20.24 -5.77
C ARG A 40 -9.42 -21.72 -6.03
N ILE A 41 -8.49 -22.35 -5.30
CA ILE A 41 -8.27 -23.80 -5.39
C ILE A 41 -9.54 -24.55 -4.94
N LEU A 42 -10.12 -24.17 -3.80
CA LEU A 42 -11.35 -24.79 -3.29
C LEU A 42 -12.54 -24.60 -4.25
N LYS A 43 -12.68 -23.42 -4.86
CA LYS A 43 -13.68 -23.17 -5.91
C LYS A 43 -13.46 -24.10 -7.10
N MET A 44 -12.21 -24.20 -7.57
CA MET A 44 -11.84 -25.08 -8.68
C MET A 44 -12.09 -26.56 -8.36
N MET A 45 -11.76 -27.02 -7.15
CA MET A 45 -12.06 -28.39 -6.69
C MET A 45 -13.55 -28.70 -6.73
N LYS A 46 -14.41 -27.73 -6.42
CA LYS A 46 -15.87 -27.89 -6.45
C LYS A 46 -16.43 -27.91 -7.88
N GLU A 47 -15.98 -27.00 -8.73
CA GLU A 47 -16.58 -26.76 -10.05
C GLU A 47 -15.95 -27.60 -11.17
N LYS A 48 -14.67 -27.96 -11.03
CA LYS A 48 -13.84 -28.64 -12.03
C LYS A 48 -12.90 -29.67 -11.40
N PRO A 49 -13.41 -30.66 -10.63
CA PRO A 49 -12.58 -31.70 -10.02
C PRO A 49 -11.85 -32.58 -11.04
N GLU A 50 -12.32 -32.63 -12.29
CA GLU A 50 -11.76 -33.42 -13.38
C GLU A 50 -10.47 -32.86 -13.97
N ILE A 51 -10.09 -31.62 -13.64
CA ILE A 51 -8.83 -31.03 -14.09
C ILE A 51 -7.65 -31.90 -13.62
N ASN A 52 -6.75 -32.22 -14.53
CA ASN A 52 -5.56 -33.00 -14.25
C ASN A 52 -4.28 -32.41 -14.86
N ASP A 53 -4.33 -31.24 -15.50
CA ASP A 53 -3.17 -30.58 -16.11
C ASP A 53 -3.12 -29.08 -15.74
N ALA A 54 -1.92 -28.57 -15.44
CA ALA A 54 -1.72 -27.17 -15.09
C ALA A 54 -2.12 -26.17 -16.19
N ARG A 55 -2.18 -26.59 -17.45
CA ARG A 55 -2.69 -25.77 -18.57
C ARG A 55 -4.19 -25.54 -18.45
N ASP A 56 -4.93 -26.54 -18.00
CA ASP A 56 -6.37 -26.45 -17.80
C ASP A 56 -6.71 -25.63 -16.55
N VAL A 57 -5.89 -25.74 -15.48
CA VAL A 57 -5.93 -24.80 -14.34
C VAL A 57 -5.78 -23.35 -14.83
N ARG A 58 -4.80 -23.09 -15.70
CA ARG A 58 -4.58 -21.75 -16.27
C ARG A 58 -5.76 -21.29 -17.13
N ALA A 59 -6.32 -22.16 -17.97
CA ALA A 59 -7.49 -21.85 -18.80
C ALA A 59 -8.69 -21.47 -17.92
N TRP A 60 -9.01 -22.33 -16.94
CA TRP A 60 -10.12 -22.08 -16.01
C TRP A 60 -9.96 -20.76 -15.24
N LEU A 61 -8.75 -20.42 -14.81
CA LEU A 61 -8.48 -19.14 -14.14
C LEU A 61 -8.72 -17.93 -15.05
N LEU A 62 -8.44 -18.04 -16.35
CA LEU A 62 -8.66 -16.96 -17.32
C LEU A 62 -10.15 -16.80 -17.66
N ASP A 63 -10.92 -17.88 -17.63
CA ASP A 63 -12.36 -17.85 -17.88
C ASP A 63 -13.13 -17.27 -16.68
N ASN A 64 -12.58 -17.39 -15.47
CA ASN A 64 -13.26 -17.00 -14.23
C ASN A 64 -12.75 -15.69 -13.60
N PHE A 65 -11.56 -15.24 -13.95
CA PHE A 65 -10.92 -14.09 -13.31
C PHE A 65 -10.22 -13.18 -14.30
N SER A 66 -9.96 -11.94 -13.88
CA SER A 66 -9.15 -11.02 -14.68
C SER A 66 -7.75 -11.58 -14.95
N LEU A 67 -7.17 -11.22 -16.09
CA LEU A 67 -5.82 -11.64 -16.50
C LEU A 67 -4.78 -11.47 -15.38
N GLU A 68 -4.79 -10.34 -14.68
CA GLU A 68 -3.84 -10.06 -13.59
C GLU A 68 -4.09 -10.97 -12.38
N THR A 69 -5.34 -11.29 -12.08
CA THR A 69 -5.70 -12.23 -11.01
C THR A 69 -5.25 -13.64 -11.34
N ALA A 70 -5.52 -14.10 -12.56
CA ALA A 70 -5.07 -15.41 -13.05
C ALA A 70 -3.54 -15.50 -13.01
N ARG A 71 -2.84 -14.46 -13.50
CA ARG A 71 -1.38 -14.35 -13.47
C ARG A 71 -0.81 -14.47 -12.07
N ARG A 72 -1.30 -13.66 -11.12
CA ARG A 72 -0.83 -13.71 -9.72
C ARG A 72 -1.11 -15.06 -9.08
N THR A 73 -2.22 -15.70 -9.42
CA THR A 73 -2.59 -17.01 -8.89
C THR A 73 -1.63 -18.09 -9.39
N ILE A 74 -1.37 -18.15 -10.71
CA ILE A 74 -0.38 -19.08 -11.27
C ILE A 74 1.03 -18.84 -10.72
N GLN A 75 1.41 -17.58 -10.45
CA GLN A 75 2.70 -17.29 -9.81
C GLN A 75 2.84 -17.94 -8.43
N GLN A 76 1.77 -17.94 -7.64
CA GLN A 76 1.76 -18.55 -6.31
C GLN A 76 1.68 -20.07 -6.38
N PHE A 77 0.90 -20.64 -7.29
CA PHE A 77 0.89 -22.08 -7.53
C PHE A 77 2.26 -22.59 -7.98
N ASN A 78 2.91 -21.86 -8.89
CA ASN A 78 4.28 -22.13 -9.28
C ASN A 78 5.28 -22.04 -8.11
N ALA A 79 5.10 -21.10 -7.17
CA ALA A 79 5.96 -21.02 -5.99
C ALA A 79 5.74 -22.22 -5.04
N ALA A 80 4.49 -22.61 -4.81
CA ALA A 80 4.14 -23.77 -3.98
C ALA A 80 4.67 -25.08 -4.59
N CYS A 81 4.48 -25.29 -5.88
CA CYS A 81 5.01 -26.49 -6.56
C CYS A 81 6.55 -26.49 -6.65
N LYS A 82 7.21 -25.33 -6.77
CA LYS A 82 8.69 -25.27 -6.65
C LYS A 82 9.17 -25.68 -5.27
N PHE A 83 8.47 -25.26 -4.22
CA PHE A 83 8.75 -25.69 -2.86
C PHE A 83 8.55 -27.21 -2.72
N ALA A 84 7.44 -27.76 -3.20
CA ALA A 84 7.17 -29.20 -3.17
C ALA A 84 8.26 -30.03 -3.88
N VAL A 85 8.75 -29.56 -5.04
CA VAL A 85 9.89 -30.21 -5.73
C VAL A 85 11.16 -30.19 -4.88
N ALA A 86 11.46 -29.05 -4.24
CA ALA A 86 12.63 -28.93 -3.37
C ALA A 86 12.56 -29.82 -2.12
N MET A 87 11.35 -30.08 -1.63
CA MET A 87 11.09 -30.97 -0.48
C MET A 87 11.02 -32.46 -0.87
N GLY A 88 10.96 -32.78 -2.16
CA GLY A 88 10.82 -34.16 -2.66
C GLY A 88 9.38 -34.66 -2.75
N ASP A 89 8.38 -33.80 -2.48
CA ASP A 89 6.95 -34.13 -2.52
C ASP A 89 6.38 -34.13 -3.94
N LEU A 90 7.13 -33.61 -4.91
CA LEU A 90 6.72 -33.52 -6.31
C LEU A 90 7.94 -33.76 -7.22
N PRO A 91 7.87 -34.63 -8.23
CA PRO A 91 9.02 -34.91 -9.09
C PRO A 91 9.39 -33.72 -9.99
N VAL A 92 8.38 -33.03 -10.54
CA VAL A 92 8.55 -31.91 -11.47
C VAL A 92 7.48 -30.86 -11.21
N ASN A 93 7.82 -29.57 -11.33
CA ASN A 93 6.86 -28.49 -11.15
C ASN A 93 5.94 -28.32 -12.40
N PRO A 94 4.64 -28.61 -12.31
CA PRO A 94 3.72 -28.58 -13.44
C PRO A 94 3.43 -27.16 -13.95
N PHE A 95 3.67 -26.13 -13.12
CA PHE A 95 3.48 -24.72 -13.47
C PHE A 95 4.74 -24.06 -14.05
N ASP A 96 5.85 -24.79 -14.18
CA ASP A 96 7.07 -24.19 -14.72
C ASP A 96 6.86 -23.66 -16.14
N GLY A 97 7.42 -22.47 -16.40
CA GLY A 97 7.25 -21.72 -17.64
C GLY A 97 5.87 -21.05 -17.84
N LEU A 98 4.78 -21.45 -17.15
CA LEU A 98 3.44 -20.86 -17.36
C LEU A 98 3.32 -19.42 -16.90
N THR A 99 4.27 -18.96 -16.07
CA THR A 99 4.34 -17.57 -15.60
C THR A 99 4.93 -16.61 -16.64
N ARG A 100 5.50 -17.10 -17.74
CA ARG A 100 6.21 -16.27 -18.75
C ARG A 100 5.29 -15.74 -19.85
N TYR A 101 4.27 -16.50 -20.23
CA TYR A 101 3.46 -16.23 -21.42
C TYR A 101 2.10 -15.62 -21.05
N TRP A 102 2.11 -14.31 -20.77
CA TRP A 102 0.91 -13.50 -20.55
C TRP A 102 0.82 -12.40 -21.60
N GLY A 103 -0.30 -12.33 -22.31
CA GLY A 103 -0.54 -11.23 -23.23
C GLY A 103 -0.66 -9.92 -22.47
N LYS A 104 0.28 -8.99 -22.65
CA LYS A 104 0.14 -7.64 -22.11
C LYS A 104 -0.76 -6.85 -23.06
N ARG A 105 -2.02 -6.62 -22.72
CA ARG A 105 -2.76 -5.52 -23.35
C ARG A 105 -2.09 -4.22 -22.89
N ARG A 106 -1.33 -3.57 -23.79
CA ARG A 106 -0.87 -2.19 -23.58
C ARG A 106 -2.14 -1.33 -23.52
N ARG A 107 -2.43 -0.74 -22.37
CA ARG A 107 -3.41 0.34 -22.28
C ARG A 107 -2.65 1.64 -22.50
N ILE A 108 -3.20 2.51 -23.34
CA ILE A 108 -2.84 3.93 -23.30
C ILE A 108 -3.39 4.40 -21.95
N THR A 109 -2.50 4.81 -21.06
CA THR A 109 -2.89 5.41 -19.80
C THR A 109 -2.32 6.81 -19.73
N GLU A 110 -3.09 7.75 -19.20
CA GLU A 110 -2.63 9.10 -18.86
C GLU A 110 -1.76 9.10 -17.58
N ASP A 111 -1.27 7.92 -17.16
CA ASP A 111 -0.57 7.63 -15.89
C ASP A 111 0.82 8.27 -15.77
N ASN A 112 1.17 9.21 -16.66
CA ASN A 112 2.47 9.88 -16.62
C ASN A 112 2.62 10.78 -15.38
N TYR A 113 1.52 11.13 -14.72
CA TYR A 113 1.54 11.97 -13.54
C TYR A 113 1.21 11.18 -12.29
N THR A 114 2.05 11.31 -11.28
CA THR A 114 1.90 10.58 -10.02
C THR A 114 1.70 11.47 -8.81
N ALA A 115 1.78 12.80 -8.95
CA ALA A 115 1.79 13.75 -7.84
C ALA A 115 0.90 14.96 -8.08
N PHE A 116 0.29 15.49 -7.02
CA PHE A 116 -0.38 16.78 -7.02
C PHE A 116 0.65 17.91 -7.13
N THR A 117 0.25 19.05 -7.69
CA THR A 117 1.00 20.30 -7.60
C THR A 117 0.86 20.92 -6.20
N PRO A 118 1.74 21.86 -5.81
CA PRO A 118 1.60 22.58 -4.55
C PRO A 118 0.24 23.29 -4.39
N GLN A 119 -0.29 23.83 -5.48
CA GLN A 119 -1.59 24.51 -5.53
C GLN A 119 -2.74 23.52 -5.34
N GLU A 120 -2.69 22.36 -6.02
CA GLU A 120 -3.68 21.31 -5.85
C GLU A 120 -3.68 20.74 -4.43
N ARG A 121 -2.49 20.51 -3.85
CA ARG A 121 -2.34 20.11 -2.44
C ARG A 121 -3.01 21.12 -1.52
N ALA A 122 -2.74 22.41 -1.71
CA ALA A 122 -3.35 23.47 -0.90
C ALA A 122 -4.88 23.45 -1.02
N ALA A 123 -5.42 23.40 -2.25
CA ALA A 123 -6.86 23.32 -2.47
C ALA A 123 -7.52 22.10 -1.81
N ILE A 124 -6.83 20.95 -1.78
CA ILE A 124 -7.30 19.74 -1.09
C ILE A 124 -7.31 19.95 0.42
N ILE A 125 -6.22 20.48 1.00
CA ILE A 125 -6.14 20.76 2.44
C ILE A 125 -7.23 21.74 2.85
N ASP A 126 -7.38 22.86 2.13
CA ASP A 126 -8.37 23.90 2.42
C ASP A 126 -9.80 23.35 2.35
N ALA A 127 -10.10 22.47 1.39
CA ALA A 127 -11.41 21.82 1.31
C ALA A 127 -11.69 20.93 2.51
N PHE A 128 -10.69 20.17 2.97
CA PHE A 128 -10.84 19.32 4.16
C PHE A 128 -10.93 20.13 5.44
N GLU A 129 -10.20 21.23 5.58
CA GLU A 129 -10.31 22.12 6.75
C GLU A 129 -11.70 22.74 6.85
N ARG A 130 -12.27 23.17 5.72
CA ARG A 130 -13.60 23.79 5.66
C ARG A 130 -14.73 22.78 5.86
N ASP A 131 -14.76 21.71 5.08
CA ASP A 131 -15.93 20.84 4.96
C ASP A 131 -15.85 19.62 5.90
N HIS A 132 -14.62 19.21 6.27
CA HIS A 132 -14.33 17.97 6.98
C HIS A 132 -13.21 18.11 8.04
N PRO A 133 -13.29 19.09 8.98
CA PRO A 133 -12.18 19.52 9.84
C PRO A 133 -11.62 18.42 10.76
N PHE A 134 -12.40 17.37 11.05
CA PHE A 134 -11.88 16.19 11.74
C PHE A 134 -10.81 15.46 10.92
N TYR A 135 -11.05 15.28 9.62
CA TYR A 135 -10.17 14.56 8.71
C TYR A 135 -9.03 15.41 8.14
N ALA A 136 -9.07 16.73 8.31
CA ALA A 136 -8.01 17.63 7.84
C ALA A 136 -6.63 17.26 8.40
N PHE A 137 -6.56 16.81 9.67
CA PHE A 137 -5.32 16.37 10.30
C PHE A 137 -4.71 15.15 9.61
N TRP A 138 -5.52 14.18 9.20
CA TRP A 138 -5.09 13.02 8.43
C TRP A 138 -4.49 13.45 7.08
N VAL A 139 -5.20 14.33 6.36
CA VAL A 139 -4.78 14.81 5.05
C VAL A 139 -3.45 15.58 5.13
N LYS A 140 -3.35 16.53 6.07
CA LYS A 140 -2.10 17.28 6.32
C LYS A 140 -0.96 16.34 6.66
N PHE A 141 -1.18 15.38 7.57
CA PHE A 141 -0.15 14.44 7.98
C PHE A 141 0.40 13.63 6.80
N LEU A 142 -0.46 13.11 5.91
CA LEU A 142 -0.01 12.37 4.73
C LEU A 142 0.85 13.22 3.79
N PHE A 143 0.45 14.47 3.54
CA PHE A 143 1.22 15.39 2.69
C PHE A 143 2.54 15.87 3.32
N LEU A 144 2.63 15.93 4.64
CA LEU A 144 3.83 16.39 5.35
C LEU A 144 4.82 15.27 5.70
N SER A 145 4.39 14.01 5.68
CA SER A 145 5.23 12.85 6.05
C SER A 145 5.59 11.93 4.88
N GLY A 146 4.77 11.89 3.84
CA GLY A 146 4.87 10.88 2.79
C GLY A 146 4.64 9.45 3.27
N CYS A 147 4.06 9.25 4.46
CA CYS A 147 3.74 7.92 4.98
C CYS A 147 2.79 7.16 4.06
N ARG A 148 2.94 5.82 3.99
CA ARG A 148 1.85 4.98 3.47
C ARG A 148 0.66 5.11 4.44
N PRO A 149 -0.59 5.08 3.96
CA PRO A 149 -1.76 5.15 4.84
C PRO A 149 -1.72 4.12 5.98
N GLU A 150 -1.31 2.88 5.71
CA GLU A 150 -1.17 1.84 6.72
C GLU A 150 -0.08 2.10 7.77
N GLU A 151 0.97 2.85 7.43
CA GLU A 151 2.01 3.27 8.39
C GLU A 151 1.46 4.39 9.26
N ALA A 152 0.82 5.40 8.65
CA ALA A 152 0.22 6.53 9.36
C ALA A 152 -0.88 6.09 10.33
N SER A 153 -1.74 5.15 9.94
CA SER A 153 -2.82 4.63 10.80
C SER A 153 -2.32 3.77 11.97
N ALA A 154 -1.06 3.32 11.93
CA ALA A 154 -0.46 2.50 12.98
C ALA A 154 0.24 3.33 14.06
N LEU A 155 0.47 4.62 13.82
CA LEU A 155 1.19 5.51 14.73
C LEU A 155 0.40 5.75 16.01
N LYS A 156 1.12 5.72 17.13
CA LYS A 156 0.65 6.04 18.47
C LYS A 156 1.48 7.19 19.02
N TRP A 157 1.02 7.84 20.09
CA TRP A 157 1.79 8.93 20.71
C TRP A 157 3.14 8.47 21.25
N GLY A 158 3.28 7.20 21.64
CA GLY A 158 4.57 6.62 22.04
C GLY A 158 5.59 6.50 20.90
N ASP A 159 5.17 6.71 19.64
CA ASP A 159 6.08 6.78 18.50
C ASP A 159 6.61 8.20 18.26
N VAL A 160 6.07 9.22 18.93
CA VAL A 160 6.45 10.62 18.75
C VAL A 160 7.39 11.04 19.89
N ALA A 161 8.49 11.73 19.57
CA ALA A 161 9.35 12.32 20.60
C ALA A 161 8.58 13.34 21.45
N SER A 162 8.91 13.45 22.74
CA SER A 162 8.20 14.32 23.69
C SER A 162 8.25 15.81 23.32
N ASP A 163 9.28 16.25 22.61
CA ASP A 163 9.45 17.60 22.07
C ASP A 163 8.96 17.75 20.61
N PHE A 164 8.25 16.73 20.11
CA PHE A 164 7.76 16.61 18.74
C PHE A 164 8.85 16.72 17.66
N SER A 165 10.12 16.51 18.00
CA SER A 165 11.25 16.60 17.04
C SER A 165 11.28 15.50 16.00
N GLU A 166 10.74 14.33 16.31
CA GLU A 166 10.75 13.18 15.40
C GLU A 166 9.57 12.22 15.63
N ILE A 167 9.30 11.40 14.61
CA ILE A 167 8.33 10.30 14.65
C ILE A 167 9.03 9.01 14.25
N LEU A 168 8.94 7.98 15.09
CA LEU A 168 9.40 6.64 14.79
C LEU A 168 8.37 5.89 13.92
N ILE A 169 8.74 5.56 12.69
CA ILE A 169 7.90 4.81 11.77
C ILE A 169 8.51 3.43 11.52
N ASN A 170 8.01 2.42 12.24
CA ASN A 170 8.53 1.05 12.21
C ASN A 170 7.45 -0.03 12.00
N LYS A 171 6.18 0.36 11.97
CA LYS A 171 5.03 -0.55 11.90
C LYS A 171 3.96 -0.06 10.92
N ALA A 172 3.09 -0.98 10.54
CA ALA A 172 1.94 -0.75 9.69
C ALA A 172 0.73 -1.52 10.22
N LEU A 173 -0.47 -0.98 9.96
CA LEU A 173 -1.74 -1.56 10.37
C LEU A 173 -2.70 -1.59 9.17
N PRO A 174 -2.71 -2.68 8.39
CA PRO A 174 -3.65 -2.81 7.29
C PRO A 174 -5.09 -2.84 7.79
N VAL A 175 -5.95 -1.95 7.29
CA VAL A 175 -7.34 -1.81 7.76
C VAL A 175 -8.18 -3.08 7.60
N ASP A 176 -7.87 -3.91 6.60
CA ASP A 176 -8.62 -5.14 6.31
C ASP A 176 -8.32 -6.28 7.26
N THR A 177 -7.11 -6.34 7.83
CA THR A 177 -6.73 -7.40 8.77
C THR A 177 -6.70 -6.91 10.21
N ARG A 178 -6.43 -5.60 10.40
CA ARG A 178 -6.19 -4.95 11.71
C ARG A 178 -5.12 -5.64 12.55
N ILE A 179 -4.20 -6.35 11.90
CA ILE A 179 -3.04 -6.97 12.54
C ILE A 179 -1.88 -5.99 12.38
N GLU A 180 -1.37 -5.49 13.51
CA GLU A 180 -0.15 -4.69 13.53
C GLU A 180 1.03 -5.57 13.07
N GLN A 181 1.85 -5.02 12.18
CA GLN A 181 2.97 -5.75 11.57
C GLN A 181 4.14 -4.80 11.27
N PRO A 182 5.36 -5.30 11.09
CA PRO A 182 6.47 -4.48 10.63
C PRO A 182 6.15 -3.77 9.30
N THR A 183 6.86 -2.68 9.00
CA THR A 183 6.73 -2.05 7.67
C THR A 183 7.03 -3.06 6.56
N LYS A 184 6.43 -2.85 5.37
CA LYS A 184 6.58 -3.77 4.22
C LYS A 184 8.04 -4.07 3.86
N THR A 185 8.94 -3.13 4.14
CA THR A 185 10.38 -3.25 3.86
C THR A 185 11.20 -3.69 5.07
N TYR A 186 10.59 -3.96 6.22
CA TYR A 186 11.25 -4.20 7.51
C TYR A 186 12.26 -3.09 7.86
N ARG A 187 11.97 -1.86 7.43
CA ARG A 187 12.80 -0.68 7.68
C ARG A 187 12.12 0.19 8.73
N SER A 188 12.91 0.69 9.67
CA SER A 188 12.51 1.73 10.62
C SER A 188 13.08 3.07 10.17
N THR A 189 12.31 4.14 10.36
CA THR A 189 12.72 5.51 10.06
C THR A 189 12.42 6.38 11.28
N ARG A 190 13.39 7.16 11.76
CA ARG A 190 13.12 8.31 12.61
C ARG A 190 12.91 9.52 11.70
N PHE A 191 11.65 9.86 11.49
CA PHE A 191 11.27 10.95 10.59
C PHE A 191 11.46 12.29 11.31
N PRO A 192 12.34 13.18 10.84
CA PRO A 192 12.55 14.47 11.46
C PRO A 192 11.37 15.40 11.20
N CYS A 193 10.82 15.97 12.26
CA CYS A 193 9.71 16.91 12.20
C CYS A 193 10.22 18.34 11.99
N ASN A 194 9.99 18.87 10.80
CA ASN A 194 10.16 20.30 10.54
C ASN A 194 9.09 21.14 11.27
N ALA A 195 9.19 22.47 11.18
CA ALA A 195 8.25 23.38 11.83
C ALA A 195 6.77 23.17 11.43
N GLN A 196 6.48 22.67 10.22
CA GLN A 196 5.11 22.40 9.79
C GLN A 196 4.56 21.14 10.48
N MET A 197 5.35 20.06 10.53
CA MET A 197 4.96 18.84 11.22
C MET A 197 4.83 19.07 12.73
N LYS A 198 5.76 19.81 13.35
CA LYS A 198 5.68 20.17 14.77
C LYS A 198 4.38 20.88 15.12
N ARG A 199 4.02 21.93 14.37
CA ARG A 199 2.75 22.65 14.56
C ARG A 199 1.54 21.73 14.42
N LEU A 200 1.53 20.83 13.43
CA LEU A 200 0.44 19.86 13.26
C LEU A 200 0.31 18.94 14.49
N LEU A 201 1.43 18.45 15.02
CA LEU A 201 1.45 17.59 16.21
C LEU A 201 1.00 18.35 17.46
N GLU A 202 1.44 19.60 17.64
CA GLU A 202 1.00 20.48 18.74
C GLU A 202 -0.51 20.76 18.68
N GLU A 203 -1.05 21.04 17.49
CA GLU A 203 -2.50 21.22 17.29
C GLU A 203 -3.27 19.92 17.60
N LEU A 204 -2.78 18.77 17.14
CA LEU A 204 -3.35 17.46 17.46
C LEU A 204 -3.32 17.18 18.96
N TRP A 205 -2.23 17.53 19.63
CA TRP A 205 -2.07 17.35 21.07
C TRP A 205 -3.10 18.17 21.83
N LYS A 206 -3.15 19.49 21.59
CA LYS A 206 -4.08 20.43 22.22
C LYS A 206 -5.54 20.08 21.98
N ARG A 207 -5.86 19.49 20.82
CA ARG A 207 -7.22 19.07 20.48
C ARG A 207 -7.68 17.87 21.33
N ASN A 208 -6.79 16.93 21.62
CA ASN A 208 -7.15 15.64 22.20
C ASN A 208 -6.84 15.51 23.69
N TYR A 209 -5.90 16.31 24.21
CA TYR A 209 -5.43 16.20 25.58
C TYR A 209 -5.40 17.55 26.28
N ARG A 210 -5.56 17.49 27.60
CA ARG A 210 -5.37 18.62 28.51
C ARG A 210 -3.89 18.77 28.86
N GLU A 211 -3.50 19.94 29.37
CA GLU A 211 -2.11 20.29 29.66
C GLU A 211 -1.46 19.43 30.76
N ASP A 212 -2.25 18.76 31.60
CA ASP A 212 -1.80 17.90 32.69
C ASP A 212 -1.45 16.45 32.27
N ILE A 213 -1.78 16.08 31.03
CA ILE A 213 -1.47 14.77 30.47
C ILE A 213 -0.09 14.83 29.81
N THR A 214 0.74 13.80 29.99
CA THR A 214 2.05 13.71 29.31
C THR A 214 2.03 12.66 28.18
N PRO A 215 2.86 12.79 27.12
CA PRO A 215 2.94 11.82 26.02
C PRO A 215 3.15 10.37 26.46
N GLU A 216 3.86 10.15 27.56
CA GLU A 216 4.13 8.82 28.12
C GLU A 216 2.82 8.14 28.61
N THR A 217 1.94 8.91 29.26
CA THR A 217 0.65 8.41 29.78
C THR A 217 -0.32 7.98 28.67
N VAL A 218 -0.17 8.54 27.48
CA VAL A 218 -1.01 8.25 26.30
C VAL A 218 -0.24 7.54 25.20
N SER A 219 0.91 6.93 25.55
CA SER A 219 1.82 6.31 24.58
C SER A 219 1.17 5.24 23.70
N THR A 220 0.10 4.60 24.17
CA THR A 220 -0.65 3.59 23.42
C THR A 220 -1.81 4.15 22.60
N HIS A 221 -2.20 5.42 22.82
CA HIS A 221 -3.27 6.08 22.07
C HIS A 221 -2.83 6.35 20.63
N TRP A 222 -3.76 6.19 19.69
CA TRP A 222 -3.53 6.49 18.28
C TRP A 222 -3.18 7.96 18.08
N LEU A 223 -2.15 8.23 17.27
CA LEU A 223 -1.72 9.59 16.95
C LEU A 223 -2.83 10.35 16.21
N ILE A 224 -3.45 9.68 15.23
CA ILE A 224 -4.63 10.17 14.51
C ILE A 224 -5.71 9.09 14.62
N PRO A 225 -6.63 9.20 15.60
CA PRO A 225 -7.69 8.21 15.77
C PRO A 225 -8.80 8.37 14.72
N SER A 226 -9.55 7.30 14.51
CA SER A 226 -10.87 7.38 13.87
C SER A 226 -11.84 8.19 14.74
N VAL A 227 -12.98 8.61 14.16
CA VAL A 227 -14.04 9.36 14.87
C VAL A 227 -14.51 8.65 16.16
N LYS A 228 -14.41 7.32 16.22
CA LYS A 228 -14.82 6.51 17.39
C LYS A 228 -13.66 6.13 18.33
N GLY A 229 -12.47 6.74 18.18
CA GLY A 229 -11.32 6.50 19.07
C GLY A 229 -10.46 5.27 18.75
N GLY A 230 -10.80 4.48 17.73
CA GLY A 230 -9.99 3.36 17.25
C GLY A 230 -8.99 3.74 16.14
N PRO A 231 -8.27 2.77 15.54
CA PRO A 231 -7.34 3.03 14.44
C PRO A 231 -8.05 3.68 13.24
N PHE A 232 -7.37 4.59 12.56
CA PHE A 232 -7.95 5.32 11.43
C PHE A 232 -8.28 4.39 10.24
N ASP A 233 -9.54 4.41 9.80
CA ASP A 233 -10.00 3.62 8.67
C ASP A 233 -9.79 4.40 7.35
N TYR A 234 -8.56 4.33 6.83
CA TYR A 234 -8.19 5.04 5.61
C TYR A 234 -8.96 4.54 4.37
N LYS A 235 -9.44 3.28 4.33
CA LYS A 235 -10.27 2.79 3.20
C LYS A 235 -11.66 3.40 3.21
N ASN A 236 -12.28 3.49 4.39
CA ASN A 236 -13.57 4.17 4.56
C ASN A 236 -13.41 5.67 4.26
N PHE A 237 -12.37 6.30 4.79
CA PHE A 237 -12.03 7.69 4.51
C PHE A 237 -11.85 7.95 3.01
N GLN A 238 -11.05 7.12 2.32
CA GLN A 238 -10.81 7.19 0.88
C GLN A 238 -12.12 7.19 0.07
N THR A 239 -13.05 6.32 0.46
CA THR A 239 -14.30 6.11 -0.27
C THR A 239 -15.32 7.21 0.02
N ARG A 240 -15.47 7.61 1.29
CA ARG A 240 -16.56 8.47 1.75
C ARG A 240 -16.23 9.95 1.76
N TYR A 241 -14.96 10.31 1.89
CA TYR A 241 -14.54 11.72 2.04
C TYR A 241 -13.54 12.11 0.96
N TRP A 242 -12.41 11.40 0.85
CA TRP A 242 -11.37 11.74 -0.14
C TRP A 242 -11.90 11.76 -1.58
N ARG A 243 -12.53 10.66 -2.02
CA ARG A 243 -13.02 10.55 -3.40
C ARG A 243 -14.02 11.65 -3.74
N PRO A 244 -15.12 11.84 -3.00
CA PRO A 244 -16.08 12.91 -3.29
C PRO A 244 -15.44 14.31 -3.30
N THR A 245 -14.58 14.62 -2.32
CA THR A 245 -13.94 15.95 -2.23
C THR A 245 -13.01 16.20 -3.41
N VAL A 246 -12.14 15.25 -3.76
CA VAL A 246 -11.20 15.44 -4.88
C VAL A 246 -11.92 15.46 -6.23
N GLU A 247 -12.93 14.61 -6.42
CA GLU A 247 -13.76 14.65 -7.65
C GLU A 247 -14.51 15.97 -7.78
N GLN A 248 -14.99 16.57 -6.69
CA GLN A 248 -15.57 17.91 -6.72
C GLN A 248 -14.53 18.96 -7.10
N LEU A 249 -13.34 18.93 -6.51
CA LEU A 249 -12.26 19.86 -6.86
C LEU A 249 -11.82 19.73 -8.33
N VAL A 250 -11.93 18.52 -8.90
CA VAL A 250 -11.73 18.29 -10.34
C VAL A 250 -12.83 18.95 -11.17
N ARG A 251 -14.10 18.79 -10.79
CA ARG A 251 -15.21 19.48 -11.44
C ARG A 251 -15.06 21.01 -11.38
N ASP A 252 -14.55 21.52 -10.26
CA ASP A 252 -14.29 22.94 -10.04
C ASP A 252 -13.00 23.44 -10.71
N ARG A 253 -12.28 22.58 -11.43
CA ARG A 253 -10.98 22.86 -12.09
C ARG A 253 -9.89 23.37 -11.13
N LYS A 254 -10.00 23.04 -9.84
CA LYS A 254 -8.97 23.31 -8.81
C LYS A 254 -7.94 22.19 -8.74
N VAL A 255 -8.31 21.00 -9.19
CA VAL A 255 -7.45 19.83 -9.34
C VAL A 255 -7.58 19.31 -10.76
N ALA A 256 -6.48 18.98 -11.43
CA ALA A 256 -6.54 18.60 -12.83
C ALA A 256 -7.20 17.23 -13.04
N PHE A 257 -6.95 16.27 -12.14
CA PHE A 257 -7.49 14.92 -12.22
C PHE A 257 -7.57 14.24 -10.87
N TYR A 258 -8.43 13.22 -10.82
CA TYR A 258 -8.62 12.44 -9.62
C TYR A 258 -7.40 11.57 -9.31
N PHE A 259 -6.99 11.63 -8.05
CA PHE A 259 -6.02 10.73 -7.45
C PHE A 259 -6.52 10.24 -6.11
N SER A 260 -6.06 9.07 -5.68
CA SER A 260 -6.30 8.56 -4.32
C SER A 260 -5.43 9.25 -3.26
N GLU A 261 -5.76 9.10 -1.98
CA GLU A 261 -4.98 9.64 -0.86
C GLU A 261 -3.53 9.16 -0.86
N TYR A 262 -3.28 7.98 -1.45
CA TYR A 262 -1.93 7.45 -1.64
C TYR A 262 -1.03 8.39 -2.44
N HIS A 263 -1.60 9.26 -3.29
CA HIS A 263 -0.84 10.23 -4.07
C HIS A 263 -0.32 11.41 -3.22
N ALA A 264 -0.77 11.58 -1.98
CA ALA A 264 -0.13 12.50 -1.04
C ALA A 264 1.34 12.10 -0.80
N ARG A 265 1.60 10.79 -0.69
CA ARG A 265 2.96 10.25 -0.62
C ARG A 265 3.76 10.51 -1.90
N HIS A 266 3.16 10.28 -3.06
CA HIS A 266 3.84 10.57 -4.32
C HIS A 266 4.18 12.05 -4.45
N THR A 267 3.28 12.92 -4.00
CA THR A 267 3.47 14.38 -3.95
C THR A 267 4.65 14.75 -3.07
N PHE A 268 4.71 14.20 -1.86
CA PHE A 268 5.83 14.41 -0.94
C PHE A 268 7.18 14.00 -1.55
N ILE A 269 7.28 12.77 -2.09
CA ILE A 269 8.51 12.28 -2.72
C ILE A 269 8.93 13.16 -3.91
N THR A 270 7.96 13.52 -4.77
CA THR A 270 8.22 14.36 -5.94
C THR A 270 8.75 15.74 -5.53
N GLU A 271 8.19 16.34 -4.48
CA GLU A 271 8.65 17.63 -3.98
C GLU A 271 10.07 17.55 -3.40
N LEU A 272 10.42 16.47 -2.69
CA LEU A 272 11.77 16.29 -2.17
C LEU A 272 12.80 16.13 -3.31
N VAL A 273 12.49 15.33 -4.33
CA VAL A 273 13.33 15.17 -5.53
C VAL A 273 13.52 16.51 -6.22
N LYS A 274 12.43 17.28 -6.43
CA LYS A 274 12.49 18.60 -7.08
C LYS A 274 13.30 19.64 -6.29
N LYS A 275 13.33 19.51 -4.96
CA LYS A 275 14.14 20.35 -4.07
C LYS A 275 15.60 19.92 -4.01
N GLY A 276 16.00 18.88 -4.74
CA GLY A 276 17.37 18.39 -4.80
C GLY A 276 17.81 17.63 -3.54
N MET A 277 16.88 17.08 -2.75
CA MET A 277 17.22 16.21 -1.63
C MET A 277 17.83 14.90 -2.16
N ASP A 278 18.85 14.40 -1.47
CA ASP A 278 19.55 13.17 -1.85
C ASP A 278 18.59 11.97 -1.89
N GLU A 279 18.73 11.12 -2.93
CA GLU A 279 17.81 10.00 -3.14
C GLU A 279 17.90 8.94 -2.04
N GLN A 280 19.04 8.78 -1.36
CA GLN A 280 19.19 7.89 -0.22
C GLN A 280 18.42 8.41 0.99
N ASP A 281 18.47 9.73 1.24
CA ASP A 281 17.68 10.36 2.30
C ASP A 281 16.18 10.24 2.02
N ILE A 282 15.74 10.46 0.78
CA ILE A 282 14.33 10.25 0.39
C ILE A 282 13.94 8.77 0.57
N SER A 283 14.82 7.85 0.18
CA SER A 283 14.65 6.40 0.37
C SER A 283 14.50 6.04 1.85
N TYR A 284 15.31 6.65 2.73
CA TYR A 284 15.23 6.50 4.18
C TYR A 284 13.93 7.06 4.75
N LEU A 285 13.59 8.31 4.45
CA LEU A 285 12.40 9.00 4.95
C LEU A 285 11.10 8.31 4.53
N CYS A 286 11.05 7.91 3.26
CA CYS A 286 9.84 7.34 2.67
C CYS A 286 9.83 5.81 2.72
N ARG A 287 10.89 5.12 3.14
CA ARG A 287 10.96 3.64 3.13
C ARG A 287 10.63 3.07 1.74
N THR A 288 11.32 3.56 0.72
CA THR A 288 11.20 3.09 -0.68
C THR A 288 12.59 2.84 -1.25
N SER A 289 12.69 2.08 -2.35
CA SER A 289 13.99 1.88 -3.00
C SER A 289 14.35 3.07 -3.88
N VAL A 290 15.64 3.38 -3.98
CA VAL A 290 16.18 4.39 -4.92
C VAL A 290 15.77 4.07 -6.36
N ALA A 291 15.83 2.81 -6.77
CA ALA A 291 15.36 2.39 -8.10
C ALA A 291 13.89 2.74 -8.35
N MET A 292 13.03 2.72 -7.33
CA MET A 292 11.63 3.18 -7.45
C MET A 292 11.56 4.71 -7.56
N ILE A 293 12.42 5.43 -6.84
CA ILE A 293 12.50 6.90 -6.90
C ILE A 293 12.84 7.33 -8.33
N GLN A 294 13.95 6.82 -8.86
CA GLN A 294 14.43 7.12 -10.21
C GLN A 294 13.42 6.74 -11.29
N ARG A 295 12.76 5.59 -11.15
CA ARG A 295 11.78 5.12 -12.14
C ARG A 295 10.51 5.97 -12.19
N CYS A 296 10.02 6.44 -11.05
CA CYS A 296 8.66 6.97 -10.94
C CYS A 296 8.58 8.47 -10.67
N TYR A 297 9.68 9.08 -10.23
CA TYR A 297 9.67 10.46 -9.72
C TYR A 297 10.77 11.35 -10.34
N ALA A 298 11.83 10.77 -10.90
CA ALA A 298 12.85 11.53 -11.61
C ALA A 298 12.37 12.00 -13.01
N SER A 299 11.36 11.34 -13.58
CA SER A 299 10.82 11.68 -14.89
C SER A 299 9.48 12.42 -14.78
N GLN A 300 9.48 13.66 -15.27
CA GLN A 300 8.33 14.51 -15.65
C GLN A 300 7.70 15.36 -14.54
N SER A 301 8.05 16.64 -14.54
CA SER A 301 7.26 17.69 -13.91
C SER A 301 5.96 17.89 -14.71
N ARG A 302 4.82 18.09 -14.05
CA ARG A 302 3.59 18.61 -14.69
C ARG A 302 3.76 19.98 -15.32
N ILE A 303 4.81 20.70 -14.93
CA ILE A 303 5.20 21.99 -15.49
C ILE A 303 6.40 21.71 -16.40
N VAL A 304 6.13 21.46 -17.68
CA VAL A 304 7.14 21.45 -18.75
C VAL A 304 6.88 22.69 -19.60
N SER A 305 7.82 23.63 -19.60
CA SER A 305 7.80 24.75 -20.56
C SER A 305 8.64 24.35 -21.77
N VAL A 306 8.03 24.39 -22.96
CA VAL A 306 8.77 24.32 -24.21
C VAL A 306 9.30 25.72 -24.48
N PRO A 307 10.61 25.92 -24.67
CA PRO A 307 11.15 27.24 -24.99
C PRO A 307 10.62 27.72 -26.35
N GLU A 308 10.44 29.03 -26.48
CA GLU A 308 10.21 29.67 -27.77
C GLU A 308 11.51 29.63 -28.59
N PHE A 309 11.39 29.46 -29.91
CA PHE A 309 12.51 29.39 -30.85
C PHE A 309 12.62 30.67 -31.66
#